data_AF-A0A931C7I5-F1
#
_entry.id   AF-A0A931C7I5-F1
#
_cell.length_a   1.000
_cell.length_b   1.000
_cell.length_c   1.000
_cell.angle_alpha   90.00
_cell.angle_beta   90.00
_cell.angle_gamma   90.00
#
_symmetry.space_group_name_H-M   'P 1'
#
loop_
_entity.id
_entity.type
_entity.pdbx_description
1 polymer ?
#
loop_
_entity_poly.entity_id
_entity_poly.type
_entity_poly.pdbx_seq_one_letter_code
_entity_poly.pdbx_strand_id
1 'polypeptide(L)'
;MAISGVTIGSGVGGAVAVVVPDVRTRSEADAKTAITAAGLRPVVRQIETSGTAGTVFNQDPAGGTVRNKNSTVSIFIIKTPTAPPVDIGQRLDEIKTAVGEANTGIGQTKTAVDGVGTAVGEVKTAVDQANNSVGQLKDAVGLVETDANAAQRQQEILDKLNEISERLPKYEPPKATGTTARQK
;
A
#
# COMPACT_ATOMS: atom_id res chain seq x y z
N MET A 1 -48.79 102.53 -7.67
CA MET A 1 -47.33 102.78 -7.69
C MET A 1 -46.64 101.52 -7.22
N ALA A 2 -45.81 100.93 -8.09
CA ALA A 2 -45.07 99.71 -7.83
C ALA A 2 -43.87 99.97 -6.93
N ILE A 3 -43.49 98.99 -6.12
CA ILE A 3 -42.08 98.72 -5.84
C ILE A 3 -41.80 97.24 -6.08
N SER A 4 -40.74 97.07 -6.86
CA SER A 4 -40.18 95.90 -7.48
C SER A 4 -39.92 94.73 -6.53
N GLY A 5 -39.98 93.53 -7.11
CA GLY A 5 -39.72 92.27 -6.42
C GLY A 5 -38.33 92.17 -5.81
N VAL A 6 -38.30 91.51 -4.64
CA VAL A 6 -37.11 90.85 -4.12
C VAL A 6 -37.05 89.46 -4.75
N THR A 7 -36.19 89.33 -5.74
CA THR A 7 -35.73 88.04 -6.24
C THR A 7 -34.74 87.48 -5.22
N ILE A 8 -35.18 86.53 -4.39
CA ILE A 8 -34.27 85.63 -3.68
C ILE A 8 -33.77 84.59 -4.69
N GLY A 9 -32.45 84.60 -4.89
CA GLY A 9 -31.78 83.92 -5.98
C GLY A 9 -31.41 82.46 -5.73
N SER A 10 -30.55 82.00 -6.64
CA SER A 10 -29.66 80.85 -6.52
C SER A 10 -30.25 79.47 -6.83
N GLY A 11 -30.25 79.18 -8.14
CA GLY A 11 -29.64 77.95 -8.67
C GLY A 11 -30.23 76.63 -8.19
N VAL A 12 -31.23 76.13 -8.92
CA VAL A 12 -31.58 74.70 -8.90
C VAL A 12 -30.51 73.93 -9.70
N GLY A 13 -29.30 73.85 -9.15
CA GLY A 13 -28.27 72.89 -9.53
C GLY A 13 -28.38 71.69 -8.58
N GLY A 14 -29.52 71.01 -8.61
CA GLY A 14 -29.85 69.97 -7.64
C GLY A 14 -28.86 68.82 -7.71
N ALA A 15 -27.99 68.70 -6.71
CA ALA A 15 -27.28 67.45 -6.46
C ALA A 15 -28.34 66.38 -6.22
N VAL A 16 -28.46 65.42 -7.15
CA VAL A 16 -29.40 64.29 -6.99
C VAL A 16 -28.96 63.52 -5.75
N ALA A 17 -29.76 63.61 -4.69
CA ALA A 17 -29.52 62.90 -3.45
C ALA A 17 -29.98 61.45 -3.56
N VAL A 18 -29.19 60.53 -3.02
CA VAL A 18 -29.40 59.08 -3.02
C VAL A 18 -29.21 58.53 -1.62
N VAL A 19 -30.03 57.57 -1.21
CA VAL A 19 -29.88 56.86 0.06
C VAL A 19 -28.85 55.73 -0.09
N VAL A 20 -27.90 55.66 0.83
CA VAL A 20 -26.90 54.59 0.92
C VAL A 20 -27.60 53.29 1.35
N PRO A 21 -27.52 52.19 0.57
CA PRO A 21 -28.09 50.90 0.99
C PRO A 21 -27.31 50.29 2.15
N ASP A 22 -27.99 49.54 3.03
CA ASP A 22 -27.33 48.67 4.01
C ASP A 22 -26.94 47.35 3.34
N VAL A 23 -25.64 47.11 3.23
CA VAL A 23 -25.04 45.95 2.58
C VAL A 23 -24.21 45.11 3.55
N ARG A 24 -24.31 45.37 4.86
CA ARG A 24 -23.72 44.48 5.87
C ARG A 24 -24.28 43.08 5.72
N THR A 25 -23.47 42.10 6.11
CA THR A 25 -23.71 40.65 6.01
C THR A 25 -23.89 40.10 4.59
N ARG A 26 -23.80 40.94 3.54
CA ARG A 26 -23.86 40.50 2.15
C ARG A 26 -22.49 40.10 1.63
N SER A 27 -22.46 39.36 0.51
CA SER A 27 -21.23 39.11 -0.23
C SER A 27 -20.68 40.40 -0.83
N GLU A 28 -19.38 40.46 -1.09
CA GLU A 28 -18.76 41.58 -1.82
C GLU A 28 -19.47 41.89 -3.14
N ALA A 29 -19.86 40.86 -3.89
CA ALA A 29 -20.52 40.99 -5.19
C ALA A 29 -21.92 41.63 -5.06
N ASP A 30 -22.72 41.15 -4.11
CA ASP A 30 -24.07 41.66 -3.85
C ASP A 30 -24.01 43.11 -3.32
N ALA A 31 -23.04 43.41 -2.47
CA ALA A 31 -22.82 44.73 -1.91
C ALA A 31 -22.43 45.75 -3.00
N LYS A 32 -21.50 45.40 -3.89
CA LYS A 32 -21.13 46.24 -5.05
C LYS A 32 -22.33 46.51 -5.96
N THR A 33 -23.13 45.47 -6.22
CA THR A 33 -24.33 45.58 -7.07
C THR A 33 -25.35 46.52 -6.45
N ALA A 34 -25.66 46.36 -5.16
CA ALA A 34 -26.62 47.21 -4.46
C ALA A 34 -26.17 48.69 -4.40
N ILE A 35 -24.89 48.95 -4.11
CA ILE A 35 -24.35 50.32 -4.04
C ILE A 35 -24.35 50.98 -5.44
N THR A 36 -23.95 50.24 -6.47
CA THR A 36 -23.93 50.75 -7.85
C THR A 36 -25.34 51.01 -8.38
N ALA A 37 -26.30 50.12 -8.08
CA ALA A 37 -27.70 50.28 -8.45
C ALA A 37 -28.35 51.51 -7.80
N ALA A 38 -27.90 51.89 -6.60
CA ALA A 38 -28.31 53.15 -5.97
C ALA A 38 -27.72 54.39 -6.68
N GLY A 39 -26.69 54.24 -7.53
CA GLY A 39 -25.99 55.37 -8.16
C GLY A 39 -24.84 55.91 -7.33
N LEU A 40 -24.28 55.08 -6.44
CA LEU A 40 -23.10 55.35 -5.62
C LEU A 40 -21.90 54.52 -6.10
N ARG A 41 -20.69 54.86 -5.64
CA ARG A 41 -19.45 54.17 -6.03
C ARG A 41 -18.94 53.29 -4.89
N PRO A 42 -18.94 51.95 -5.02
CA PRO A 42 -18.40 51.08 -3.98
C PRO A 42 -16.86 51.10 -4.00
N VAL A 43 -16.25 51.17 -2.82
CA VAL A 43 -14.82 50.96 -2.60
C VAL A 43 -14.65 49.82 -1.60
N VAL A 44 -13.89 48.79 -1.97
CA VAL A 44 -13.68 47.60 -1.13
C VAL A 44 -12.40 47.73 -0.33
N ARG A 45 -12.47 47.41 0.96
CA ARG A 45 -11.32 47.26 1.85
C ARG A 45 -11.39 45.89 2.52
N GLN A 46 -10.30 45.14 2.48
CA GLN A 46 -10.23 43.83 3.13
C GLN A 46 -9.56 43.97 4.51
N ILE A 47 -10.16 43.39 5.54
CA ILE A 47 -9.66 43.44 6.91
C ILE A 47 -9.65 42.02 7.48
N GLU A 48 -8.57 41.68 8.20
CA GLU A 48 -8.49 40.48 9.01
C GLU A 48 -9.38 40.64 10.23
N THR A 49 -10.50 39.93 10.27
CA THR A 49 -11.43 39.90 11.41
C THR A 49 -12.18 38.57 11.43
N SER A 50 -12.85 38.25 12.53
CA SER A 50 -13.64 37.03 12.65
C SER A 50 -14.90 37.09 11.80
N GLY A 51 -15.21 36.00 11.10
CA GLY A 51 -16.48 35.80 10.39
C GLY A 51 -16.26 35.12 9.05
N THR A 52 -17.28 35.16 8.19
CA THR A 52 -17.23 34.50 6.88
C THR A 52 -16.42 35.35 5.90
N ALA A 53 -15.33 34.79 5.36
CA ALA A 53 -14.52 35.45 4.35
C ALA A 53 -15.36 35.92 3.15
N GLY A 54 -15.02 37.09 2.60
CA GLY A 54 -15.72 37.69 1.46
C GLY A 54 -17.06 38.37 1.80
N THR A 55 -17.46 38.38 3.08
CA THR A 55 -18.67 39.08 3.53
C THR A 55 -18.37 40.48 4.04
N VAL A 56 -19.29 41.42 3.82
CA VAL A 56 -19.21 42.79 4.34
C VAL A 56 -19.56 42.78 5.82
N PHE A 57 -18.61 43.11 6.68
CA PHE A 57 -18.87 43.25 8.12
C PHE A 57 -19.15 44.71 8.52
N ASN A 58 -18.67 45.68 7.74
CA ASN A 58 -18.89 47.10 8.00
C ASN A 58 -18.98 47.93 6.70
N GLN A 59 -19.62 49.09 6.78
CA GLN A 59 -19.69 50.06 5.68
C GLN A 59 -19.64 51.50 6.20
N ASP A 60 -19.14 52.42 5.37
CA ASP A 60 -19.14 53.85 5.63
C ASP A 60 -19.40 54.64 4.34
N PRO A 61 -20.43 55.50 4.25
CA PRO A 61 -21.43 55.82 5.29
C PRO A 61 -22.35 54.66 5.68
N ALA A 62 -22.96 54.76 6.86
CA ALA A 62 -23.95 53.79 7.34
C ALA A 62 -25.17 53.73 6.41
N GLY A 63 -25.80 52.56 6.34
CA GLY A 63 -27.04 52.37 5.58
C GLY A 63 -28.12 53.36 6.02
N GLY A 64 -28.90 53.87 5.07
CA GLY A 64 -29.89 54.92 5.30
C GLY A 64 -29.34 56.35 5.24
N THR A 65 -28.02 56.55 5.20
CA THR A 65 -27.43 57.90 5.04
C THR A 65 -27.73 58.46 3.65
N VAL A 66 -28.05 59.75 3.55
CA VAL A 66 -28.23 60.43 2.26
C VAL A 66 -26.89 60.99 1.77
N ARG A 67 -26.53 60.69 0.52
CA ARG A 67 -25.33 61.20 -0.15
C ARG A 67 -25.67 61.70 -1.55
N ASN A 68 -24.80 62.57 -2.09
CA ASN A 68 -24.91 62.97 -3.49
C ASN A 68 -24.67 61.76 -4.39
N LYS A 69 -25.40 61.67 -5.51
CA LYS A 69 -25.13 60.68 -6.55
C LYS A 69 -23.65 60.71 -6.95
N ASN A 70 -23.10 59.53 -7.26
CA ASN A 70 -21.68 59.28 -7.51
C ASN A 70 -20.74 59.41 -6.30
N SER A 71 -21.25 59.66 -5.09
CA SER A 71 -20.42 59.60 -3.87
C SER A 71 -19.94 58.18 -3.60
N THR A 72 -18.82 58.07 -2.88
CA THR A 72 -18.21 56.80 -2.52
C THR A 72 -18.82 56.20 -1.26
N VAL A 73 -18.97 54.88 -1.25
CA VAL A 73 -19.28 54.07 -0.07
C VAL A 73 -18.15 53.05 0.11
N SER A 74 -17.44 53.13 1.23
CA SER A 74 -16.43 52.13 1.60
C SER A 74 -17.13 50.93 2.23
N ILE A 75 -16.90 49.73 1.71
CA ILE A 75 -17.30 48.47 2.34
C ILE A 75 -16.06 47.73 2.82
N PHE A 76 -16.14 47.23 4.05
CA PHE A 76 -15.08 46.46 4.69
C PHE A 76 -15.49 44.99 4.68
N ILE A 77 -14.70 44.17 4.01
CA ILE A 77 -14.94 42.73 3.89
C ILE A 77 -13.93 41.93 4.69
N ILE A 78 -14.36 40.77 5.16
CA ILE A 78 -13.52 39.83 5.89
C ILE A 78 -12.56 39.16 4.91
N LYS A 79 -11.27 39.25 5.18
CA LYS A 79 -10.23 38.64 4.33
C LYS A 79 -10.27 37.11 4.43
N THR A 80 -9.95 36.44 3.33
CA THR A 80 -9.79 34.98 3.31
C THR A 80 -8.48 34.61 4.01
N PRO A 81 -8.49 33.73 5.03
CA PRO A 81 -7.27 33.23 5.63
C PRO A 81 -6.40 32.54 4.58
N THR A 82 -5.14 32.95 4.47
CA THR A 82 -4.15 32.26 3.64
C THR A 82 -3.55 31.10 4.44
N ALA A 83 -3.36 29.94 3.80
CA ALA A 83 -2.65 28.82 4.42
C ALA A 83 -1.24 29.26 4.88
N PRO A 84 -0.71 28.71 5.99
CA PRO A 84 0.64 29.02 6.44
C PRO A 84 1.67 28.60 5.38
N PRO A 85 2.81 29.31 5.26
CA PRO A 85 3.90 28.91 4.38
C PRO A 85 4.40 27.50 4.72
N VAL A 86 4.71 26.72 3.69
CA VAL A 86 5.32 25.40 3.86
C VAL A 86 6.80 25.57 4.21
N ASP A 87 7.24 24.95 5.31
CA ASP A 87 8.66 24.84 5.63
C ASP A 87 9.31 23.73 4.79
N ILE A 88 10.00 24.14 3.73
CA ILE A 88 10.69 23.21 2.81
C ILE A 88 11.85 22.51 3.51
N GLY A 89 12.50 23.16 4.49
CA GLY A 89 13.60 22.58 5.25
C GLY A 89 13.15 21.40 6.11
N GLN A 90 12.10 21.60 6.91
CA GLN A 90 11.51 20.52 7.70
C GLN A 90 11.08 19.34 6.81
N ARG A 91 10.39 19.61 5.71
CA ARG A 91 9.95 18.56 4.79
C ARG A 91 11.12 17.80 4.17
N LEU A 92 12.23 18.49 3.88
CA LEU A 92 13.43 17.84 3.33
C LEU A 92 14.06 16.90 4.34
N ASP A 93 14.10 17.28 5.62
CA ASP A 93 14.70 16.45 6.67
C ASP A 93 13.84 15.22 7.00
N GLU A 94 12.52 15.36 6.99
CA GLU A 94 11.58 14.22 7.05
C GLU A 94 11.81 13.25 5.87
N ILE A 95 11.94 13.78 4.64
CA ILE A 95 12.22 12.95 3.45
C ILE A 95 13.57 12.23 3.58
N LYS A 96 14.63 12.92 4.01
CA LYS A 96 15.95 12.28 4.22
C LYS A 96 15.87 11.16 5.24
N THR A 97 15.10 11.36 6.31
CA THR A 97 14.90 10.36 7.37
C THR A 97 14.22 9.13 6.80
N ALA A 98 13.10 9.31 6.10
CA ALA A 98 12.35 8.22 5.47
C ALA A 98 13.20 7.45 4.44
N VAL A 99 14.01 8.15 3.64
CA VAL A 99 14.93 7.52 2.68
C VAL A 99 16.02 6.73 3.42
N GLY A 100 16.54 7.24 4.53
CA GLY A 100 17.52 6.53 5.37
C GLY A 100 16.96 5.22 5.91
N GLU A 101 15.76 5.26 6.50
CA GLU A 101 15.06 4.08 7.04
C GLU A 101 14.77 3.05 5.93
N ALA A 102 14.31 3.52 4.76
CA ALA A 102 14.08 2.66 3.61
C ALA A 102 15.38 1.96 3.15
N ASN A 103 16.50 2.68 3.12
CA ASN A 103 17.80 2.10 2.77
C ASN A 103 18.27 1.06 3.80
N THR A 104 18.02 1.28 5.09
CA THR A 104 18.27 0.27 6.13
C THR A 104 17.42 -0.98 5.90
N GLY A 105 16.13 -0.83 5.59
CA GLY A 105 15.23 -1.94 5.27
C GLY A 105 15.67 -2.72 4.02
N ILE A 106 16.12 -2.03 2.97
CA ILE A 106 16.70 -2.65 1.76
C ILE A 106 17.95 -3.47 2.13
N GLY A 107 18.81 -2.94 3.01
CA GLY A 107 20.00 -3.64 3.51
C GLY A 107 19.66 -4.95 4.24
N GLN A 108 18.69 -4.90 5.17
CA GLN A 108 18.21 -6.10 5.88
C GLN A 108 17.61 -7.13 4.91
N THR A 109 16.82 -6.67 3.95
CA THR A 109 16.23 -7.54 2.91
C THR A 109 17.30 -8.22 2.08
N LYS A 110 18.35 -7.47 1.68
CA LYS A 110 19.49 -8.06 0.97
C LYS A 110 20.17 -9.15 1.79
N THR A 111 20.44 -8.91 3.07
CA THR A 111 21.03 -9.92 3.96
C THR A 111 20.14 -11.17 4.06
N ALA A 112 18.82 -11.00 4.18
CA ALA A 112 17.89 -12.13 4.20
C ALA A 112 17.91 -12.93 2.89
N VAL A 113 17.95 -12.24 1.75
CA VAL A 113 18.05 -12.88 0.42
C VAL A 113 19.36 -13.65 0.27
N ASP A 114 20.48 -13.09 0.73
CA ASP A 114 21.78 -13.76 0.72
C ASP A 114 21.71 -15.05 1.57
N GLY A 115 21.07 -15.00 2.75
CA GLY A 115 20.84 -16.16 3.60
C GLY A 115 19.95 -17.24 2.96
N VAL A 116 18.89 -16.85 2.24
CA VAL A 116 18.07 -17.77 1.44
C VAL A 116 18.91 -18.44 0.36
N GLY A 117 19.79 -17.70 -0.31
CA GLY A 117 20.72 -18.24 -1.31
C GLY A 117 21.60 -19.35 -0.75
N THR A 118 22.17 -19.15 0.45
CA THR A 118 22.93 -20.20 1.17
C THR A 118 22.07 -21.42 1.47
N ALA A 119 20.89 -21.23 2.06
CA ALA A 119 20.00 -22.34 2.41
C ALA A 119 19.56 -23.17 1.19
N VAL A 120 19.28 -22.50 0.06
CA VAL A 120 18.98 -23.18 -1.21
C VAL A 120 20.16 -24.03 -1.68
N GLY A 121 21.39 -23.55 -1.52
CA GLY A 121 22.60 -24.31 -1.86
C GLY A 121 22.77 -25.58 -0.99
N GLU A 122 22.51 -25.47 0.31
CA GLU A 122 22.54 -26.60 1.24
C GLU A 122 21.46 -27.64 0.90
N VAL A 123 20.22 -27.18 0.65
CA VAL A 123 19.11 -28.05 0.23
C VAL A 123 19.44 -28.76 -1.08
N LYS A 124 20.00 -28.06 -2.07
CA LYS A 124 20.42 -28.69 -3.33
C LYS A 124 21.41 -29.82 -3.09
N THR A 125 22.39 -29.58 -2.23
CA THR A 125 23.41 -30.59 -1.86
C THR A 125 22.77 -31.80 -1.19
N ALA A 126 21.82 -31.59 -0.27
CA ALA A 126 21.10 -32.68 0.41
C ALA A 126 20.25 -33.50 -0.57
N VAL A 127 19.58 -32.86 -1.53
CA VAL A 127 18.82 -33.53 -2.59
C VAL A 127 19.73 -34.38 -3.47
N ASP A 128 20.90 -33.86 -3.85
CA ASP A 128 21.88 -34.60 -4.66
C ASP A 128 22.38 -35.86 -3.90
N GLN A 129 22.64 -35.74 -2.60
CA GLN A 129 23.00 -36.87 -1.74
C GLN A 129 21.88 -37.91 -1.63
N ALA A 130 20.65 -37.46 -1.41
CA ALA A 130 19.48 -38.34 -1.32
C ALA A 130 19.26 -39.12 -2.63
N ASN A 131 19.39 -38.45 -3.79
CA ASN A 131 19.27 -39.10 -5.09
C ASN A 131 20.33 -40.19 -5.30
N ASN A 132 21.57 -39.95 -4.84
CA ASN A 132 22.62 -40.96 -4.87
C ASN A 132 22.26 -42.17 -3.99
N SER A 133 21.82 -41.94 -2.74
CA SER A 133 21.39 -43.02 -1.84
C SER A 133 20.21 -43.82 -2.40
N VAL A 134 19.25 -43.18 -3.07
CA VAL A 134 18.14 -43.86 -3.75
C VAL A 134 18.66 -44.75 -4.89
N GLY A 135 19.66 -44.30 -5.65
CA GLY A 135 20.33 -45.12 -6.65
C GLY A 135 20.96 -46.38 -6.05
N GLN A 136 21.74 -46.21 -4.99
CA GLN A 136 22.38 -47.32 -4.27
C GLN A 136 21.36 -48.33 -3.70
N LEU A 137 20.24 -47.84 -3.14
CA LEU A 137 19.16 -48.70 -2.65
C LEU A 137 18.50 -49.48 -3.78
N LYS A 138 18.30 -48.86 -4.95
CA LYS A 138 17.75 -49.54 -6.12
C LYS A 138 18.64 -50.70 -6.57
N ASP A 139 19.96 -50.49 -6.59
CA ASP A 139 20.92 -51.54 -6.92
C ASP A 139 20.89 -52.67 -5.88
N ALA A 140 20.87 -52.33 -4.59
CA ALA A 140 20.80 -53.30 -3.49
C ALA A 140 19.50 -54.13 -3.53
N VAL A 141 18.35 -53.51 -3.83
CA VAL A 141 17.08 -54.22 -4.01
C VAL A 141 17.17 -55.21 -5.16
N GLY A 142 17.79 -54.86 -6.28
CA GLY A 142 17.99 -55.79 -7.40
C GLY A 142 18.86 -57.01 -7.04
N LEU A 143 19.87 -56.82 -6.19
CA LEU A 143 20.66 -57.94 -5.65
C LEU A 143 19.82 -58.84 -4.74
N VAL A 144 19.03 -58.25 -3.83
CA VAL A 144 18.14 -59.01 -2.94
C VAL A 144 17.08 -59.78 -3.74
N GLU A 145 16.51 -59.20 -4.80
CA GLU A 145 15.60 -59.90 -5.71
C GLU A 145 16.28 -61.11 -6.37
N THR A 146 17.54 -60.96 -6.78
CA THR A 146 18.34 -62.05 -7.37
C THR A 146 18.57 -63.17 -6.35
N ASP A 147 18.97 -62.83 -5.13
CA ASP A 147 19.23 -63.79 -4.05
C ASP A 147 17.95 -64.50 -3.60
N ALA A 148 16.83 -63.78 -3.50
CA ALA A 148 15.54 -64.35 -3.14
C ALA A 148 15.08 -65.40 -4.18
N ASN A 149 15.25 -65.10 -5.47
CA ASN A 149 14.96 -66.03 -6.56
C ASN A 149 15.88 -67.26 -6.51
N ALA A 150 17.15 -67.09 -6.15
CA ALA A 150 18.08 -68.21 -5.99
C ALA A 150 17.70 -69.10 -4.80
N ALA A 151 17.32 -68.51 -3.66
CA ALA A 151 16.88 -69.24 -2.47
C ALA A 151 15.60 -70.06 -2.72
N GLN A 152 14.65 -69.50 -3.48
CA GLN A 152 13.44 -70.23 -3.89
C GLN A 152 13.78 -71.49 -4.71
N ARG A 153 14.72 -71.39 -5.66
CA ARG A 153 15.19 -72.55 -6.44
C ARG A 153 15.87 -73.60 -5.56
N GLN A 154 16.66 -73.18 -4.58
CA GLN A 154 17.28 -74.09 -3.63
C GLN A 154 16.23 -74.85 -2.81
N GLN A 155 15.17 -74.17 -2.36
CA GLN A 155 14.07 -74.83 -1.64
C GLN A 155 13.35 -75.85 -2.53
N GLU A 156 13.06 -75.52 -3.79
CA GLU A 156 12.43 -76.45 -4.73
C GLU A 156 13.28 -77.72 -4.95
N ILE A 157 14.61 -77.59 -4.94
CA ILE A 157 15.53 -78.74 -5.02
C ILE A 157 15.48 -79.58 -3.75
N LEU A 158 15.47 -78.96 -2.56
CA LEU A 158 15.37 -79.67 -1.28
C LEU A 158 14.07 -80.48 -1.21
N ASP A 159 12.95 -79.90 -1.61
CA ASP A 159 11.65 -80.57 -1.63
C ASP A 159 11.68 -81.81 -2.56
N LYS A 160 12.26 -81.68 -3.77
CA LYS A 160 12.45 -82.80 -4.72
C LYS A 160 13.36 -83.90 -4.17
N LEU A 161 14.43 -83.54 -3.46
CA LEU A 161 15.35 -84.53 -2.86
C LEU A 161 14.65 -85.34 -1.76
N ASN A 162 13.81 -84.69 -0.95
CA ASN A 162 13.04 -85.38 0.07
C ASN A 162 12.05 -86.37 -0.56
N GLU A 163 11.34 -85.96 -1.63
CA GLU A 163 10.43 -86.85 -2.37
C GLU A 163 11.17 -88.08 -2.95
N ILE A 164 12.37 -87.90 -3.51
CA ILE A 164 13.19 -89.01 -4.01
C ILE A 164 13.59 -89.95 -2.87
N SER A 165 14.02 -89.40 -1.73
CA SER A 165 14.43 -90.20 -0.57
C SER A 165 13.31 -91.09 -0.05
N GLU A 166 12.07 -90.59 -0.02
CA GLU A 166 10.90 -91.35 0.42
C GLU A 166 10.54 -92.51 -0.54
N ARG A 167 10.94 -92.41 -1.82
CA ARG A 167 10.66 -93.42 -2.84
C ARG A 167 11.75 -94.49 -2.98
N LEU A 168 12.91 -94.32 -2.35
CA LEU A 168 14.01 -95.28 -2.43
C LEU A 168 13.69 -96.55 -1.61
N PRO A 169 13.92 -97.76 -2.16
CA PRO A 169 13.76 -99.00 -1.41
C PRO A 169 14.79 -99.10 -0.28
N LYS A 170 14.40 -99.69 0.85
CA LYS A 170 15.31 -99.90 2.00
C LYS A 170 16.51 -100.75 1.56
N TYR A 171 17.71 -100.23 1.78
CA TYR A 171 18.94 -100.96 1.49
C TYR A 171 19.11 -102.13 2.45
N GLU A 172 19.08 -103.35 1.92
CA GLU A 172 19.56 -104.54 2.62
C GLU A 172 21.00 -104.83 2.15
N PRO A 173 21.99 -104.79 3.06
CA PRO A 173 23.38 -105.04 2.68
C PRO A 173 23.55 -106.47 2.15
N PRO A 174 24.42 -106.67 1.15
CA PRO A 174 24.73 -108.00 0.65
C PRO A 174 25.32 -108.85 1.77
N LYS A 175 24.83 -110.09 1.91
CA LYS A 175 25.30 -111.02 2.95
C LYS A 175 26.81 -111.26 2.75
N ALA A 176 27.61 -110.96 3.78
CA ALA A 176 29.06 -111.15 3.74
C ALA A 176 29.40 -112.63 3.49
N THR A 177 29.98 -112.93 2.33
CA THR A 177 30.56 -114.25 2.07
C THR A 177 31.93 -114.30 2.73
N GLY A 178 32.03 -114.96 3.88
CA GLY A 178 33.30 -115.21 4.54
C GLY A 178 34.18 -116.15 3.72
N THR A 179 35.27 -115.65 3.17
CA THR A 179 36.32 -116.50 2.58
C THR A 179 37.36 -116.80 3.65
N THR A 180 37.33 -118.01 4.18
CA THR A 180 38.35 -118.54 5.10
C THR A 180 39.69 -118.66 4.36
N ALA A 181 40.62 -117.74 4.57
CA ALA A 181 42.00 -117.89 4.09
C ALA A 181 42.80 -118.79 5.07
N ARG A 182 43.10 -120.02 4.64
CA ARG A 182 44.03 -120.94 5.31
C ARG A 182 45.46 -120.38 5.25
N GLN A 183 46.11 -120.26 6.40
CA GLN A 183 47.55 -120.01 6.53
C GLN A 183 48.38 -121.12 5.86
N LYS A 184 49.39 -120.73 5.08
CA LYS A 184 50.69 -121.40 4.97
C LYS A 184 51.77 -120.39 4.65
#